data_AF-A0A1C6CTK4-F1
#
_entry.id   AF-A0A1C6CTK4-F1
#
_cell.length_a   1.000
_cell.length_b   1.000
_cell.length_c   1.000
_cell.angle_alpha   90.00
_cell.angle_beta   90.00
_cell.angle_gamma   90.00
#
_symmetry.space_group_name_H-M   'P 1'
#
loop_
_entity.id
_entity.type
_entity.pdbx_description
1 polymer ?
#
loop_
_entity_poly.entity_id
_entity_poly.type
_entity_poly.pdbx_seq_one_letter_code
_entity_poly.pdbx_strand_id
1 'polypeptide(L)' 'MKRVSWPLILAAVLLLAWGASDFYHYAVTGQAVLQYYEGAQLVRSLVNYSLVQGLIKVVLGLLVIVVPCFAGKKKA' A
#
# COMPACT_ATOMS: atom_id res chain seq x y z
N MET A 1 6.46 0.25 -26.78
CA MET A 1 6.29 0.08 -25.31
C MET A 1 7.61 -0.42 -24.75
N LYS A 2 8.31 0.35 -23.89
CA LYS A 2 9.44 -0.22 -23.12
C LYS A 2 8.84 -1.34 -22.27
N ARG A 3 9.23 -2.61 -22.52
CA ARG A 3 8.72 -3.75 -21.77
C ARG A 3 8.99 -3.47 -20.29
N VAL A 4 7.93 -3.29 -19.50
CA VAL A 4 8.06 -3.29 -18.06
C VAL A 4 8.66 -4.64 -17.71
N SER A 5 9.82 -4.63 -17.05
CA SER A 5 10.51 -5.88 -16.74
C SER A 5 9.59 -6.71 -15.84
N TRP A 6 9.43 -8.00 -16.16
CA TRP A 6 8.68 -8.97 -15.36
C TRP A 6 8.88 -8.82 -13.84
N PRO A 7 10.11 -8.64 -13.31
CA PRO A 7 10.32 -8.40 -11.88
C PRO A 7 9.66 -7.13 -11.34
N LEU A 8 9.56 -6.04 -12.11
CA LEU A 8 8.86 -4.83 -11.67
C LEU A 8 7.35 -5.05 -11.56
N ILE A 9 6.76 -5.83 -12.47
CA ILE A 9 5.34 -6.19 -12.39
C ILE A 9 5.10 -7.05 -11.15
N LEU A 10 5.94 -8.05 -10.91
CA LEU A 10 5.86 -8.89 -9.72
C LEU A 10 5.99 -8.07 -8.43
N ALA A 11 6.95 -7.14 -8.38
CA ALA A 11 7.13 -6.25 -7.24
C ALA A 11 5.91 -5.34 -7.01
N ALA A 12 5.29 -4.82 -8.08
CA ALA A 12 4.07 -4.02 -7.97
C ALA A 12 2.90 -4.84 -7.41
N VAL A 13 2.71 -6.07 -7.88
CA VAL A 13 1.66 -6.96 -7.37
C VAL A 13 1.89 -7.31 -5.89
N LEU A 14 3.13 -7.61 -5.51
CA LEU A 14 3.52 -7.86 -4.11
C LEU A 14 3.26 -6.64 -3.22
N LEU A 15 3.60 -5.43 -3.68
CA LEU A 15 3.33 -4.18 -2.96
C LEU A 15 1.84 -3.96 -2.75
N LEU A 16 1.02 -4.22 -3.78
CA LEU A 16 -0.44 -4.08 -3.70
C LEU A 16 -1.04 -5.12 -2.73
N ALA A 17 -0.61 -6.38 -2.81
CA ALA A 17 -1.06 -7.44 -1.92
C ALA A 17 -0.68 -7.15 -0.46
N TRP A 18 0.54 -6.66 -0.22
CA TRP A 18 0.97 -6.24 1.11
C TRP A 18 0.14 -5.07 1.62
N GLY A 19 -0.03 -4.02 0.81
CA GLY A 19 -0.85 -2.87 1.18
C GLY A 19 -2.28 -3.26 1.56
N ALA A 20 -2.89 -4.19 0.81
CA ALA A 20 -4.21 -4.74 1.13
C ALA A 20 -4.23 -5.46 2.50
N SER A 21 -3.17 -6.22 2.83
CA SER A 21 -3.03 -6.85 4.14
C SER A 21 -2.94 -5.82 5.27
N ASP A 22 -2.23 -4.71 5.08
CA ASP A 22 -2.18 -3.64 6.09
C ASP A 22 -3.55 -2.99 6.31
N PHE A 23 -4.31 -2.76 5.23
CA PHE A 23 -5.68 -2.26 5.35
C PHE A 23 -6.59 -3.24 6.08
N TYR A 24 -6.43 -4.55 5.84
CA TYR A 24 -7.15 -5.58 6.57
C TYR A 24 -6.79 -5.56 8.06
N HIS A 25 -5.49 -5.46 8.40
CA HIS A 25 -5.05 -5.35 9.80
C HIS A 25 -5.59 -4.09 10.48
N TYR A 26 -5.61 -2.94 9.79
CA TYR A 26 -6.25 -1.73 10.29
C TYR A 26 -7.75 -1.94 10.57
N ALA A 27 -8.49 -2.47 9.59
CA ALA A 27 -9.94 -2.57 9.62
C ALA A 27 -10.45 -3.62 10.61
N VAL A 28 -9.77 -4.77 10.72
CA VAL A 28 -10.21 -5.88 11.57
C VAL A 28 -9.54 -5.83 12.93
N THR A 29 -8.21 -5.86 12.95
CA THR A 29 -7.45 -5.91 14.21
C THR A 29 -7.37 -4.54 14.87
N GLY A 30 -7.08 -3.49 14.09
CA GLY A 30 -6.89 -2.15 14.62
C GLY A 30 -8.15 -1.54 15.21
N GLN A 31 -9.30 -1.69 14.55
CA GLN A 31 -10.58 -1.23 15.08
C GLN A 31 -10.97 -1.98 16.36
N ALA A 32 -10.80 -3.30 16.40
CA ALA A 32 -11.09 -4.10 17.58
C ALA A 32 -10.20 -3.69 18.77
N VAL A 33 -8.90 -3.49 18.54
CA VAL A 33 -7.97 -3.05 19.59
C VAL A 33 -8.28 -1.62 20.04
N LEU A 34 -8.69 -0.73 19.13
CA LEU A 34 -9.09 0.63 19.48
C LEU A 34 -10.32 0.68 20.38
N GLN A 35 -11.30 -0.19 20.16
CA GLN A 35 -12.49 -0.29 21.02
C GLN A 35 -12.13 -0.73 22.45
N TYR A 36 -11.16 -1.63 22.61
CA TYR A 36 -10.70 -2.07 23.93
C TYR A 36 -9.83 -1.04 24.65
N TYR A 37 -9.17 -0.14 23.91
CA TYR A 37 -8.19 0.82 24.43
C TYR A 37 -8.47 2.25 23.98
N GLU A 38 -9.73 2.71 24.01
CA GLU A 38 -10.15 4.01 23.45
C GLU A 38 -9.35 5.22 23.96
N GLY A 39 -8.81 5.16 25.18
CA GLY A 39 -7.98 6.23 25.77
C GLY A 39 -6.47 6.14 25.49
N ALA A 40 -5.99 5.05 24.88
CA ALA A 40 -4.56 4.83 24.69
C ALA A 40 -4.07 5.46 23.38
N GLN A 41 -3.53 6.68 23.48
CA GLN A 41 -3.00 7.43 22.32
C GLN A 41 -1.93 6.65 21.54
N LEU A 42 -1.10 5.85 22.22
CA LEU A 42 -0.09 4.98 21.58
C LEU A 42 -0.72 3.93 20.67
N VAL A 43 -1.81 3.30 21.12
CA VAL A 43 -2.53 2.27 20.36
C VAL A 43 -3.16 2.88 19.11
N ARG A 44 -3.76 4.07 19.26
CA ARG A 44 -4.32 4.82 18.13
C ARG A 44 -3.27 5.21 17.09
N SER A 45 -2.10 5.65 17.56
CA SER A 45 -0.97 5.96 16.68
C SER A 45 -0.48 4.71 15.94
N LEU A 46 -0.39 3.57 16.62
CA LEU A 46 0.03 2.30 16.02
C LEU A 46 -0.95 1.81 14.94
N VAL A 47 -2.25 1.90 15.21
CA VAL A 47 -3.29 1.52 14.25
C VAL A 47 -3.27 2.45 13.03
N ASN A 48 -3.16 3.76 13.24
CA ASN A 48 -2.98 4.72 12.13
C ASN A 48 -1.71 4.46 11.32
N TYR A 49 -0.63 3.99 11.95
CA TYR A 49 0.60 3.64 11.26
C TYR A 49 0.35 2.54 10.23
N SER A 50 -0.40 1.49 10.59
CA SER A 50 -0.78 0.42 9.66
C SER A 50 -1.55 0.94 8.44
N LEU A 51 -2.49 1.88 8.64
CA LEU A 51 -3.23 2.52 7.53
C LEU A 51 -2.30 3.32 6.61
N VAL A 52 -1.44 4.17 7.18
CA VAL A 52 -0.49 5.00 6.41
C VAL A 52 0.48 4.10 5.64
N GLN A 53 0.95 3.03 6.27
CA GLN A 53 1.87 2.08 5.65
C GLN A 53 1.20 1.35 4.48
N GLY A 54 -0.05 0.93 4.63
CA GLY A 54 -0.83 0.33 3.54
C GLY A 54 -1.01 1.27 2.35
N LEU A 55 -1.37 2.54 2.63
CA LEU A 55 -1.54 3.57 1.60
C LEU A 55 -0.25 3.80 0.80
N ILE A 56 0.89 3.94 1.49
CA ILE A 56 2.20 4.15 0.84
C ILE A 56 2.53 2.99 -0.11
N LYS A 57 2.32 1.73 0.33
CA LYS A 57 2.58 0.55 -0.49
C LYS A 57 1.70 0.51 -1.74
N VAL A 58 0.41 0.83 -1.60
CA VAL A 58 -0.52 0.90 -2.74
C VAL A 58 -0.10 1.98 -3.74
N VAL A 59 0.22 3.18 -3.25
CA VAL A 59 0.70 4.28 -4.11
C VAL A 59 1.97 3.89 -4.85
N LEU A 60 2.95 3.27 -4.17
CA LEU A 60 4.18 2.78 -4.79
C LEU A 60 3.90 1.71 -5.85
N GLY A 61 3.06 0.71 -5.53
CA GLY A 61 2.67 -0.33 -6.48
C GLY A 61 2.02 0.24 -7.74
N LEU A 62 1.11 1.22 -7.58
CA LEU A 62 0.48 1.92 -8.70
C LEU A 62 1.49 2.73 -9.52
N LEU A 63 2.39 3.48 -8.88
CA LEU A 63 3.41 4.26 -9.58
C LEU A 63 4.33 3.38 -10.44
N VAL A 64 4.71 2.21 -9.94
CA VAL A 64 5.52 1.24 -10.70
C VAL A 64 4.81 0.78 -11.97
N ILE A 65 3.48 0.66 -11.97
CA ILE A 65 2.68 0.28 -13.16
C ILE A 65 2.45 1.49 -14.08
N VAL A 66 2.12 2.65 -13.50
CA VAL A 66 1.67 3.83 -14.22
C VAL A 66 2.83 4.56 -14.92
N VAL A 67 3.95 4.76 -14.24
CA VAL A 67 5.10 5.53 -14.76
C VAL A 67 5.64 4.96 -16.09
N PRO A 68 5.85 3.64 -16.25
CA PRO A 68 6.28 3.07 -17.53
C PRO A 68 5.24 3.26 -18.65
N CYS A 69 3.96 3.24 -18.30
CA CYS A 69 2.85 3.43 -19.25
C CYS A 69 2.87 4.84 -19.87
N PHE A 70 3.16 5.87 -19.08
CA PHE A 70 3.32 7.25 -19.55
C PHE A 70 4.68 7.53 -20.20
N ALA A 71 5.77 6.94 -19.69
CA ALA A 71 7.10 7.09 -20.27
C ALA A 71 7.21 6.43 -21.66
N GLY A 72 6.44 5.38 -21.92
CA GLY A 72 6.32 4.75 -23.24
C GLY A 72 5.62 5.63 -24.29
N LYS A 73 4.81 6.62 -23.88
CA LYS A 73 4.08 7.53 -24.78
C LYS A 73 4.89 8.74 -25.22
N LYS A 74 5.97 9.12 -24.50
CA LYS A 74 6.83 10.26 -24.87
C LYS A 74 7.83 9.99 -26.00
N LYS A 75 7.77 8.81 -26.63
CA LYS A 75 8.66 8.39 -27.74
C LYS A 75 7.91 8.06 -29.04
N ALA A 76 6.66 8.51 -29.18
CA ALA A 76 5.91 8.43 -30.43
C ALA A 76 5.79 9.82 -31.05
#